data_AF-Q5IWY2-F1
#
_entry.id   AF-Q5IWY2-F1
#
_cell.length_a   1.000
_cell.length_b   1.000
_cell.length_c   1.000
_cell.angle_alpha   90.00
_cell.angle_beta   90.00
_cell.angle_gamma   90.00
#
_symmetry.space_group_name_H-M   'P 1'
#
loop_
_entity.id
_entity.type
_entity.pdbx_description
1 polymer ?
#
loop_
_entity_poly.entity_id
_entity_poly.type
_entity_poly.pdbx_seq_one_letter_code
_entity_poly.pdbx_strand_id
1 'polypeptide(L)'
;SDLRTGSHGNHNLPPSVRPAPAPPAALPSLWLAPGFAAIVRPVSLRAPRSRTSVSVHAAVKYDYDTKVFQKELVKFAGTEEYIYRGGRDKFNKLPEAFKGIKQIGVIGWGSQAPAQARNLRDSFAEAGMDTKVVIGLRKGSPSETEARAVDFTEQDGTLGEVFDVISSSDFVILLISDAAQAKLYPRILAAMKPGGHLGLSHGFLLGVMQNDGAD
;
A
#
# COMPACT_ATOMS: atom_id res chain seq x y z
N SER A 1 4.88 -70.34 -4.91
CA SER A 1 3.58 -70.13 -5.58
C SER A 1 3.57 -68.70 -6.09
N ASP A 2 4.19 -68.35 -7.23
CA ASP A 2 3.74 -68.67 -8.62
C ASP A 2 2.25 -68.28 -8.81
N LEU A 3 1.81 -67.39 -9.71
CA LEU A 3 2.21 -67.00 -11.08
C LEU A 3 1.61 -65.59 -11.40
N ARG A 4 2.27 -64.66 -12.13
CA ARG A 4 2.30 -64.50 -13.63
C ARG A 4 0.89 -64.27 -14.23
N THR A 5 0.56 -63.33 -15.13
CA THR A 5 1.24 -62.64 -16.27
C THR A 5 0.30 -61.52 -16.77
N GLY A 6 0.77 -60.33 -17.15
CA GLY A 6 1.10 -59.92 -18.54
C GLY A 6 0.16 -58.79 -19.00
N SER A 7 0.37 -57.98 -20.04
CA SER A 7 1.50 -57.53 -20.87
C SER A 7 0.89 -56.60 -21.96
N HIS A 8 1.68 -55.65 -22.49
CA HIS A 8 1.45 -54.77 -23.67
C HIS A 8 0.62 -53.49 -23.44
N GLY A 9 0.94 -52.34 -24.04
CA GLY A 9 1.95 -51.98 -25.04
C GLY A 9 2.01 -50.46 -25.20
N ASN A 10 3.20 -49.97 -25.53
CA ASN A 10 3.57 -48.57 -25.71
C ASN A 10 3.20 -48.09 -27.14
N HIS A 11 2.62 -46.90 -27.32
CA HIS A 11 2.73 -46.15 -28.59
C HIS A 11 2.56 -44.64 -28.39
N ASN A 12 3.69 -43.93 -28.41
CA ASN A 12 3.82 -42.51 -28.69
C ASN A 12 3.43 -42.21 -30.15
N LEU A 13 2.62 -41.19 -30.39
CA LEU A 13 2.40 -40.58 -31.72
C LEU A 13 2.75 -39.09 -31.66
N PRO A 14 3.58 -38.56 -32.59
CA PRO A 14 3.98 -37.15 -32.62
C PRO A 14 2.94 -36.25 -33.33
N PRO A 15 3.00 -34.92 -33.13
CA PRO A 15 2.00 -33.98 -33.64
C PRO A 15 2.15 -33.71 -35.15
N SER A 16 1.00 -33.58 -35.82
CA SER A 16 0.85 -33.24 -37.24
C SER A 16 1.20 -31.77 -37.50
N VAL A 17 2.24 -31.53 -38.29
CA VAL A 17 2.59 -30.21 -38.85
C VAL A 17 1.93 -30.09 -40.23
N ARG A 18 1.04 -29.11 -40.41
CA ARG A 18 0.49 -28.74 -41.73
C ARG A 18 1.37 -27.65 -42.37
N PRO A 19 1.78 -27.77 -43.64
CA PRO A 19 2.49 -26.70 -44.33
C PRO A 19 1.52 -25.60 -44.81
N ALA A 20 1.98 -24.36 -44.78
CA ALA A 20 1.29 -23.17 -45.29
C ALA A 20 1.26 -23.14 -46.83
N PRO A 21 0.21 -22.58 -47.46
CA PRO A 21 0.14 -22.43 -48.92
C PRO A 21 1.04 -21.29 -49.43
N ALA A 22 1.67 -21.51 -50.59
CA ALA A 22 2.53 -20.57 -51.30
C ALA A 22 1.74 -19.38 -51.91
N PRO A 23 2.34 -18.18 -52.04
CA PRO A 23 1.70 -17.04 -52.70
C PRO A 23 1.75 -17.17 -54.24
N PRO A 24 0.72 -16.71 -54.98
CA PRO A 24 0.71 -16.72 -56.44
C PRO A 24 1.58 -15.61 -57.07
N ALA A 25 1.95 -15.89 -58.31
CA ALA A 25 3.02 -15.31 -59.11
C ALA A 25 2.90 -13.81 -59.46
N ALA A 26 4.05 -13.19 -59.63
CA ALA A 26 4.25 -11.84 -60.16
C ALA A 26 3.84 -11.74 -61.65
N LEU A 27 3.13 -10.66 -62.01
CA LEU A 27 2.82 -10.29 -63.39
C LEU A 27 3.92 -9.37 -63.96
N PRO A 28 4.15 -9.42 -65.29
CA PRO A 28 5.32 -8.81 -65.91
C PRO A 28 5.17 -7.30 -66.11
N SER A 29 6.33 -6.64 -65.98
CA SER A 29 6.59 -5.23 -66.25
C SER A 29 6.20 -4.82 -67.68
N LEU A 30 5.23 -3.91 -67.79
CA LEU A 30 4.89 -3.22 -69.03
C LEU A 30 5.68 -1.92 -69.17
N TRP A 31 6.14 -1.70 -70.40
CA TRP A 31 7.05 -0.64 -70.84
C TRP A 31 6.48 0.78 -70.70
N LEU A 32 7.34 1.71 -70.30
CA LEU A 32 7.10 3.16 -70.39
C LEU A 32 7.15 3.63 -71.85
N ALA A 33 6.11 4.36 -72.28
CA ALA A 33 6.16 5.26 -73.44
C ALA A 33 6.16 6.72 -72.94
N PRO A 34 6.90 7.64 -73.59
CA PRO A 34 7.07 9.00 -73.09
C PRO A 34 6.01 9.97 -73.60
N GLY A 35 5.67 10.95 -72.77
CA GLY A 35 5.32 12.30 -73.22
C GLY A 35 3.84 12.66 -73.18
N PHE A 36 3.44 13.39 -72.13
CA PHE A 36 2.66 14.63 -72.22
C PHE A 36 2.78 15.34 -70.86
N ALA A 37 3.44 16.51 -70.83
CA ALA A 37 3.57 17.31 -69.62
C ALA A 37 2.27 18.13 -69.41
N ALA A 38 1.51 17.80 -68.38
CA ALA A 38 0.38 18.61 -67.93
C ALA A 38 0.87 19.68 -66.94
N ILE A 39 0.59 20.95 -67.24
CA ILE A 39 0.86 22.09 -66.35
C ILE A 39 -0.17 22.06 -65.22
N VAL A 40 0.26 21.77 -63.98
CA VAL A 40 -0.59 21.82 -62.78
C VAL A 40 -0.21 23.06 -61.97
N ARG A 41 -1.15 23.98 -61.77
CA ARG A 41 -0.99 25.13 -60.87
C ARG A 41 -1.12 24.67 -59.40
N PRO A 42 -0.24 25.09 -58.48
CA PRO A 42 -0.37 24.70 -57.08
C PRO A 42 -1.50 25.49 -56.40
N VAL A 43 -2.51 24.79 -55.90
CA VAL A 43 -3.45 25.33 -54.92
C VAL A 43 -2.79 25.28 -53.56
N SER A 44 -2.55 26.45 -52.94
CA SER A 44 -2.03 26.55 -51.59
C SER A 44 -3.12 26.18 -50.58
N LEU A 45 -3.13 24.91 -50.14
CA LEU A 45 -3.95 24.46 -49.02
C LEU A 45 -3.33 24.98 -47.70
N ARG A 46 -3.93 26.03 -47.13
CA ARG A 46 -3.58 26.51 -45.79
C ARG A 46 -4.18 25.53 -44.77
N ALA A 47 -3.35 24.66 -44.21
CA ALA A 47 -3.77 23.73 -43.18
C ALA A 47 -4.28 24.48 -41.93
N PRO A 48 -5.43 24.09 -41.35
CA PRO A 48 -5.88 24.68 -40.09
C PRO A 48 -4.89 24.30 -38.99
N ARG A 49 -4.25 25.29 -38.38
CA ARG A 49 -3.47 25.08 -37.16
C ARG A 49 -4.43 24.69 -36.04
N SER A 50 -4.45 23.41 -35.71
CA SER A 50 -5.09 22.91 -34.49
C SER A 50 -4.43 23.61 -33.30
N ARG A 51 -5.19 24.48 -32.62
CA ARG A 51 -4.79 25.03 -31.32
C ARG A 51 -5.12 23.95 -30.29
N THR A 52 -4.12 23.18 -29.91
CA THR A 52 -4.21 22.28 -28.76
C THR A 52 -4.33 23.15 -27.51
N SER A 53 -5.54 23.31 -26.99
CA SER A 53 -5.75 23.95 -25.69
C SER A 53 -5.24 23.01 -24.61
N VAL A 54 -4.13 23.36 -23.97
CA VAL A 54 -3.67 22.68 -22.76
C VAL A 54 -4.55 23.17 -21.61
N SER A 55 -5.45 22.32 -21.12
CA SER A 55 -6.18 22.57 -19.88
C SER A 55 -5.24 22.29 -18.71
N VAL A 56 -4.77 23.35 -18.05
CA VAL A 56 -3.99 23.23 -16.81
C VAL A 56 -4.99 22.94 -15.68
N HIS A 57 -5.06 21.68 -15.26
CA HIS A 57 -5.80 21.31 -14.06
C HIS A 57 -5.05 21.85 -12.84
N ALA A 58 -5.79 22.38 -11.85
CA ALA A 58 -5.21 22.78 -10.58
C ALA A 58 -4.52 21.57 -9.94
N ALA A 59 -3.29 21.73 -9.46
CA ALA A 59 -2.55 20.67 -8.81
C ALA A 59 -3.32 20.16 -7.58
N VAL A 60 -3.37 18.84 -7.40
CA VAL A 60 -3.92 18.23 -6.19
C VAL A 60 -3.15 18.76 -4.99
N LYS A 61 -3.86 19.28 -3.98
CA LYS A 61 -3.26 20.02 -2.85
C LYS A 61 -2.30 19.17 -2.01
N TYR A 62 -2.66 17.91 -1.77
CA TYR A 62 -1.85 16.96 -1.02
C TYR A 62 -1.70 15.69 -1.85
N ASP A 63 -0.48 15.48 -2.35
CA ASP A 63 -0.11 14.27 -3.04
C ASP A 63 0.83 13.43 -2.17
N TYR A 64 0.76 12.11 -2.34
CA TYR A 64 1.57 11.15 -1.62
C TYR A 64 1.97 9.99 -2.54
N ASP A 65 3.20 9.50 -2.32
CA ASP A 65 3.79 8.40 -3.06
C ASP A 65 3.66 7.10 -2.29
N THR A 66 3.31 6.03 -3.00
CA THR A 66 3.26 4.68 -2.44
C THR A 66 3.76 3.68 -3.46
N LYS A 67 4.35 2.59 -2.96
CA LYS A 67 4.76 1.44 -3.76
C LYS A 67 3.81 0.24 -3.59
N VAL A 68 2.88 0.32 -2.63
CA VAL A 68 2.13 -0.84 -2.13
C VAL A 68 0.63 -0.72 -2.46
N PHE A 69 0.02 0.41 -2.15
CA PHE A 69 -1.41 0.62 -2.33
C PHE A 69 -1.72 1.32 -3.65
N GLN A 70 -2.86 1.03 -4.25
CA GLN A 70 -3.27 1.70 -5.48
C GLN A 70 -4.00 3.00 -5.13
N LYS A 71 -3.44 4.12 -5.59
CA LYS A 71 -4.01 5.46 -5.39
C LYS A 71 -5.13 5.71 -6.41
N GLU A 72 -6.24 6.28 -5.95
CA GLU A 72 -7.38 6.66 -6.79
C GLU A 72 -7.61 8.16 -6.70
N LEU A 73 -7.81 8.84 -7.84
CA LEU A 73 -8.18 10.25 -7.87
C LEU A 73 -9.70 10.39 -7.84
N VAL A 74 -10.23 11.13 -6.86
CA VAL A 74 -11.66 11.37 -6.70
C VAL A 74 -11.95 12.87 -6.73
N LYS A 75 -13.08 13.24 -7.36
CA LYS A 75 -13.55 14.62 -7.45
C LYS A 75 -14.58 14.90 -6.35
N PHE A 76 -14.30 15.87 -5.51
CA PHE A 76 -15.19 16.37 -4.46
C PHE A 76 -15.52 17.83 -4.71
N ALA A 77 -16.77 18.14 -5.10
CA ALA A 77 -17.27 19.50 -5.27
C ALA A 77 -16.33 20.44 -6.07
N GLY A 78 -15.67 19.93 -7.11
CA GLY A 78 -14.74 20.70 -7.96
C GLY A 78 -13.26 20.65 -7.53
N THR A 79 -12.94 20.03 -6.40
CA THR A 79 -11.57 19.69 -5.99
C THR A 79 -11.24 18.24 -6.32
N GLU A 80 -9.99 17.98 -6.66
CA GLU A 80 -9.46 16.64 -6.93
C GLU A 80 -8.59 16.23 -5.75
N GLU A 81 -8.84 15.04 -5.20
CA GLU A 81 -8.11 14.48 -4.07
C GLU A 81 -7.75 13.02 -4.33
N TYR A 82 -6.57 12.61 -3.90
CA TYR A 82 -6.18 11.21 -3.92
C TYR A 82 -6.72 10.49 -2.68
N ILE A 83 -7.20 9.27 -2.87
CA ILE A 83 -7.64 8.38 -1.78
C ILE A 83 -7.06 6.97 -1.94
N TYR A 84 -7.10 6.21 -0.85
CA TYR A 84 -7.01 4.75 -0.86
C TYR A 84 -8.33 4.16 -0.38
N ARG A 85 -8.93 3.30 -1.20
CA ARG A 85 -10.09 2.52 -0.75
C ARG A 85 -9.63 1.40 0.20
N GLY A 86 -10.29 1.29 1.34
CA GLY A 86 -10.08 0.16 2.26
C GLY A 86 -10.65 -1.15 1.71
N GLY A 87 -10.52 -2.22 2.48
CA GLY A 87 -11.10 -3.54 2.20
C GLY A 87 -10.18 -4.68 2.59
N ARG A 88 -10.77 -5.81 3.00
CA ARG A 88 -10.03 -7.02 3.41
C ARG A 88 -9.25 -7.65 2.26
N ASP A 89 -9.66 -7.40 1.02
CA ASP A 89 -8.95 -7.77 -0.21
C ASP A 89 -7.50 -7.23 -0.28
N LYS A 90 -7.15 -6.28 0.59
CA LYS A 90 -5.84 -5.62 0.64
C LYS A 90 -4.95 -6.12 1.78
N PHE A 91 -5.42 -7.05 2.61
CA PHE A 91 -4.64 -7.53 3.76
C PHE A 91 -3.36 -8.26 3.35
N ASN A 92 -3.37 -8.91 2.18
CA ASN A 92 -2.17 -9.49 1.56
C ASN A 92 -1.04 -8.48 1.28
N LYS A 93 -1.33 -7.17 1.31
CA LYS A 93 -0.33 -6.10 1.13
C LYS A 93 0.28 -5.62 2.45
N LEU A 94 -0.32 -5.96 3.59
CA LEU A 94 0.17 -5.55 4.91
C LEU A 94 1.60 -6.00 5.19
N PRO A 95 2.06 -7.21 4.80
CA PRO A 95 3.46 -7.61 5.01
C PRO A 95 4.47 -6.67 4.35
N GLU A 96 4.18 -6.19 3.14
CA GLU A 96 5.04 -5.24 2.44
C GLU A 96 4.90 -3.82 3.02
N ALA A 97 3.67 -3.42 3.42
CA ALA A 97 3.42 -2.11 4.02
C ALA A 97 4.10 -1.94 5.39
N PHE A 98 4.16 -3.00 6.20
CA PHE A 98 4.76 -3.03 7.53
C PHE A 98 6.14 -3.69 7.53
N LYS A 99 6.82 -3.71 6.37
CA LYS A 99 8.14 -4.31 6.24
C LYS A 99 9.12 -3.69 7.25
N GLY A 100 9.71 -4.55 8.07
CA GLY A 100 10.65 -4.14 9.14
C GLY A 100 9.99 -3.83 10.49
N ILE A 101 8.65 -3.81 10.56
CA ILE A 101 7.91 -3.60 11.81
C ILE A 101 7.60 -4.95 12.44
N LYS A 102 8.31 -5.28 13.52
CA LYS A 102 8.08 -6.51 14.30
C LYS A 102 7.12 -6.27 15.45
N GLN A 103 7.14 -5.07 16.03
CA GLN A 103 6.26 -4.73 17.14
C GLN A 103 5.62 -3.35 16.96
N ILE A 104 4.30 -3.31 17.19
CA ILE A 104 3.51 -2.09 17.31
C ILE A 104 3.09 -1.90 18.77
N GLY A 105 3.55 -0.81 19.38
CA GLY A 105 3.19 -0.41 20.74
C GLY A 105 1.99 0.52 20.73
N VAL A 106 0.86 0.09 21.29
CA VAL A 106 -0.33 0.94 21.46
C VAL A 106 -0.33 1.49 22.88
N ILE A 107 -0.12 2.80 23.03
CA ILE A 107 0.07 3.42 24.35
C ILE A 107 -1.24 4.06 24.84
N GLY A 108 -1.74 3.57 25.97
CA GLY A 108 -3.02 3.98 26.55
C GLY A 108 -4.17 3.02 26.23
N TRP A 109 -5.28 3.18 26.96
CA TRP A 109 -6.49 2.36 26.83
C TRP A 109 -7.77 3.22 26.88
N GLY A 110 -7.73 4.38 26.20
CA GLY A 110 -8.89 5.27 26.07
C GLY A 110 -9.92 4.74 25.05
N SER A 111 -10.79 5.59 24.54
CA SER A 111 -11.86 5.19 23.60
C SER A 111 -11.35 4.60 22.27
N GLN A 112 -10.20 5.08 21.77
CA GLN A 112 -9.65 4.66 20.47
C GLN A 112 -8.83 3.37 20.56
N ALA A 113 -8.12 3.16 21.67
CA ALA A 113 -7.12 2.10 21.78
C ALA A 113 -7.66 0.68 21.68
N PRO A 114 -8.76 0.29 22.39
CA PRO A 114 -9.30 -1.06 22.30
C PRO A 114 -9.73 -1.43 20.88
N ALA A 115 -10.31 -0.48 20.14
CA ALA A 115 -10.76 -0.71 18.77
C ALA A 115 -9.56 -0.83 17.81
N GLN A 116 -8.61 0.11 17.87
CA GLN A 116 -7.44 0.07 16.99
C GLN A 116 -6.55 -1.15 17.25
N ALA A 117 -6.28 -1.49 18.51
CA ALA A 117 -5.43 -2.61 18.86
C ALA A 117 -5.99 -3.96 18.39
N ARG A 118 -7.30 -4.20 18.59
CA ARG A 118 -7.95 -5.43 18.10
C ARG A 118 -7.98 -5.48 16.58
N ASN A 119 -8.35 -4.38 15.93
CA ASN A 119 -8.40 -4.33 14.46
C ASN A 119 -7.00 -4.61 13.84
N LEU A 120 -5.93 -4.07 14.43
CA LEU A 120 -4.56 -4.35 13.98
C LEU A 120 -4.21 -5.83 14.19
N ARG A 121 -4.43 -6.36 15.40
CA ARG A 121 -4.17 -7.77 15.73
C ARG A 121 -4.88 -8.71 14.76
N ASP A 122 -6.17 -8.48 14.55
CA ASP A 122 -6.99 -9.34 13.71
C ASP A 122 -6.59 -9.22 12.22
N SER A 123 -6.25 -8.00 11.75
CA SER A 123 -5.78 -7.80 10.37
C SER A 123 -4.42 -8.45 10.12
N PHE A 124 -3.50 -8.42 11.10
CA PHE A 124 -2.21 -9.09 10.99
C PHE A 124 -2.34 -10.60 11.03
N ALA A 125 -3.22 -11.12 11.89
CA ALA A 125 -3.53 -12.55 11.93
C ALA A 125 -4.12 -13.03 10.59
N GLU A 126 -5.08 -12.28 10.01
CA GLU A 126 -5.67 -12.61 8.70
C GLU A 126 -4.64 -12.49 7.56
N ALA A 127 -3.70 -11.55 7.64
CA ALA A 127 -2.60 -11.41 6.69
C ALA A 127 -1.45 -12.42 6.88
N GLY A 128 -1.50 -13.26 7.93
CA GLY A 128 -0.44 -14.22 8.25
C GLY A 128 0.88 -13.56 8.68
N MET A 129 0.80 -12.41 9.34
CA MET A 129 1.96 -11.65 9.81
C MET A 129 2.33 -12.00 11.25
N ASP A 130 3.64 -12.01 11.53
CA ASP A 130 4.18 -12.21 12.88
C ASP A 130 4.31 -10.90 13.69
N THR A 131 3.82 -9.78 13.16
CA THR A 131 3.90 -8.47 13.82
C THR A 131 3.05 -8.46 15.08
N LYS A 132 3.68 -8.17 16.23
CA LYS A 132 3.02 -8.17 17.53
C LYS A 132 2.39 -6.81 17.85
N VAL A 133 1.15 -6.82 18.33
CA VAL A 133 0.50 -5.65 18.93
C VAL A 133 0.63 -5.74 20.44
N VAL A 134 1.27 -4.75 21.05
CA VAL A 134 1.55 -4.73 22.50
C VAL A 134 0.98 -3.46 23.12
N ILE A 135 0.23 -3.59 24.20
CA ILE A 135 -0.39 -2.47 24.90
C ILE A 135 0.55 -1.96 25.99
N GLY A 136 0.84 -0.66 25.97
CA GLY A 136 1.60 0.02 27.02
C GLY A 136 0.67 0.75 27.98
N LEU A 137 0.58 0.27 29.22
CA LEU A 137 -0.19 0.90 30.30
C LEU A 137 0.70 1.24 31.49
N ARG A 138 0.30 2.28 32.24
CA ARG A 138 0.98 2.62 33.49
C ARG A 138 0.77 1.49 34.47
N LYS A 139 1.81 1.12 35.22
CA LYS A 139 1.72 0.08 36.25
C LYS A 139 0.58 0.37 37.24
N GLY A 140 -0.30 -0.62 37.44
CA GLY A 140 -1.47 -0.50 38.31
C GLY A 140 -2.61 0.29 37.68
N SER A 141 -2.61 0.47 36.35
CA SER A 141 -3.71 1.12 35.65
C SER A 141 -4.98 0.27 35.77
N PRO A 142 -6.14 0.86 36.09
CA PRO A 142 -7.40 0.11 36.16
C PRO A 142 -7.75 -0.54 34.80
N SER A 143 -7.30 0.07 33.70
CA SER A 143 -7.50 -0.45 32.35
C SER A 143 -6.70 -1.72 32.02
N GLU A 144 -5.78 -2.17 32.88
CA GLU A 144 -5.11 -3.46 32.68
C GLU A 144 -6.11 -4.61 32.67
N THR A 145 -7.12 -4.57 33.54
CA THR A 145 -8.18 -5.59 33.59
C THR A 145 -8.99 -5.60 32.29
N GLU A 146 -9.28 -4.43 31.72
CA GLU A 146 -10.01 -4.31 30.46
C GLU A 146 -9.19 -4.81 29.27
N ALA A 147 -7.88 -4.55 29.25
CA ALA A 147 -6.97 -5.07 28.24
C ALA A 147 -6.86 -6.60 28.30
N ARG A 148 -6.70 -7.16 29.51
CA ARG A 148 -6.68 -8.62 29.74
C ARG A 148 -7.98 -9.29 29.33
N ALA A 149 -9.12 -8.63 29.52
CA ALA A 149 -10.43 -9.15 29.12
C ALA A 149 -10.61 -9.32 27.60
N VAL A 150 -9.72 -8.74 26.78
CA VAL A 150 -9.70 -8.90 25.32
C VAL A 150 -8.36 -9.49 24.83
N ASP A 151 -7.73 -10.31 25.67
CA ASP A 151 -6.55 -11.12 25.36
C ASP A 151 -5.25 -10.34 25.11
N PHE A 152 -5.11 -9.16 25.74
CA PHE A 152 -3.80 -8.51 25.89
C PHE A 152 -3.26 -8.79 27.30
N THR A 153 -2.24 -9.64 27.40
CA THR A 153 -1.73 -10.15 28.68
C THR A 153 -0.20 -10.03 28.76
N GLU A 154 0.31 -9.95 29.99
CA GLU A 154 1.75 -9.95 30.23
C GLU A 154 2.40 -11.28 29.86
N GLN A 155 1.68 -12.40 30.05
CA GLN A 155 2.17 -13.75 29.75
C GLN A 155 2.40 -13.95 28.26
N ASP A 156 1.49 -13.44 27.43
CA ASP A 156 1.63 -13.45 25.97
C ASP A 156 2.57 -12.33 25.49
N GLY A 157 3.05 -11.49 26.40
CA GLY A 157 3.87 -10.31 26.16
C GLY A 157 3.17 -9.26 25.30
N THR A 158 1.84 -9.22 25.32
CA THR A 158 0.99 -8.29 24.57
C THR A 158 0.46 -7.16 25.46
N LEU A 159 0.86 -7.12 26.73
CA LEU A 159 0.63 -6.04 27.69
C LEU A 159 1.91 -5.77 28.51
N GLY A 160 2.25 -4.51 28.74
CA GLY A 160 3.43 -4.12 29.50
C GLY A 160 3.43 -2.67 29.99
N GLU A 161 4.51 -2.27 30.66
CA GLU A 161 4.72 -0.90 31.13
C GLU A 161 4.95 0.06 29.94
N VAL A 162 4.45 1.30 30.04
CA VAL A 162 4.46 2.29 28.95
C VAL A 162 5.83 2.45 28.29
N PHE A 163 6.88 2.73 29.04
CA PHE A 163 8.20 3.04 28.49
C PHE A 163 8.96 1.79 28.05
N ASP A 164 8.69 0.64 28.67
CA ASP A 164 9.19 -0.65 28.20
C ASP A 164 8.60 -1.00 26.82
N VAL A 165 7.31 -0.74 26.63
CA VAL A 165 6.64 -0.96 25.32
C VAL A 165 7.12 0.06 24.29
N ILE A 166 7.31 1.34 24.65
CA ILE A 166 7.81 2.36 23.72
C ILE A 166 9.22 1.99 23.23
N SER A 167 10.12 1.64 24.14
CA SER A 167 11.52 1.35 23.80
C SER A 167 11.71 0.04 23.00
N SER A 168 10.77 -0.90 23.12
CA SER A 168 10.81 -2.17 22.39
C SER A 168 10.04 -2.16 21.06
N SER A 169 9.27 -1.12 20.76
CA SER A 169 8.43 -1.04 19.55
C SER A 169 9.15 -0.38 18.36
N ASP A 170 8.84 -0.84 17.15
CA ASP A 170 9.32 -0.22 15.90
C ASP A 170 8.34 0.85 15.40
N PHE A 171 7.06 0.67 15.76
CA PHE A 171 5.99 1.62 15.55
C PHE A 171 5.27 1.86 16.89
N VAL A 172 5.20 3.11 17.35
CA VAL A 172 4.45 3.50 18.55
C VAL A 172 3.20 4.28 18.15
N ILE A 173 2.03 3.85 18.57
CA ILE A 173 0.75 4.56 18.40
C ILE A 173 0.37 5.20 19.73
N LEU A 174 0.35 6.53 19.78
CA LEU A 174 0.09 7.28 21.01
C LEU A 174 -1.40 7.61 21.15
N LEU A 175 -2.09 6.88 22.05
CA LEU A 175 -3.53 6.99 22.30
C LEU A 175 -3.84 7.36 23.76
N ILE A 176 -2.97 8.19 24.35
CA ILE A 176 -3.18 8.83 25.65
C ILE A 176 -3.85 10.21 25.47
N SER A 177 -4.35 10.80 26.56
CA SER A 177 -4.97 12.12 26.51
C SER A 177 -4.01 13.21 26.02
N ASP A 178 -4.53 14.22 25.33
CA ASP A 178 -3.77 15.35 24.80
C ASP A 178 -2.89 16.03 25.87
N ALA A 179 -3.43 16.26 27.07
CA ALA A 179 -2.66 16.80 28.19
C ALA A 179 -1.48 15.89 28.61
N ALA A 180 -1.66 14.58 28.54
CA ALA A 180 -0.57 13.63 28.80
C ALA A 180 0.45 13.62 27.66
N GLN A 181 0.02 13.76 26.40
CA GLN A 181 0.93 13.89 25.25
C GLN A 181 1.81 15.14 25.40
N ALA A 182 1.21 16.31 25.66
CA ALA A 182 1.94 17.56 25.87
C ALA A 182 2.99 17.45 26.99
N LYS A 183 2.65 16.75 28.09
CA LYS A 183 3.56 16.60 29.22
C LYS A 183 4.68 15.58 28.99
N LEU A 184 4.41 14.52 28.23
CA LEU A 184 5.29 13.34 28.16
C LEU A 184 6.06 13.22 26.85
N TYR A 185 5.74 13.98 25.80
CA TYR A 185 6.37 13.82 24.50
C TYR A 185 7.91 13.86 24.54
N PRO A 186 8.61 14.70 25.33
CA PRO A 186 10.07 14.70 25.33
C PRO A 186 10.63 13.36 25.82
N ARG A 187 10.00 12.78 26.85
CA ARG A 187 10.38 11.47 27.39
C ARG A 187 9.99 10.33 26.45
N ILE A 188 8.85 10.44 25.77
CA ILE A 188 8.40 9.44 24.79
C ILE A 188 9.41 9.39 23.63
N LEU A 189 9.72 10.54 23.02
CA LEU A 189 10.67 10.63 21.91
C LEU A 189 12.06 10.13 22.33
N ALA A 190 12.53 10.46 23.53
CA ALA A 190 13.81 9.97 24.05
C ALA A 190 13.85 8.45 24.29
N ALA A 191 12.70 7.83 24.57
CA ALA A 191 12.61 6.39 24.82
C ALA A 191 12.43 5.57 23.53
N MET A 192 12.04 6.20 22.43
CA MET A 192 11.82 5.52 21.15
C MET A 192 13.13 5.02 20.54
N LYS A 193 13.04 3.93 19.77
CA LYS A 193 14.17 3.44 18.98
C LYS A 193 14.57 4.48 17.93
N PRO A 194 15.88 4.67 17.67
CA PRO A 194 16.33 5.42 16.51
C PRO A 194 15.71 4.86 15.21
N GLY A 195 15.08 5.73 14.42
CA GLY A 195 14.38 5.35 13.19
C GLY A 195 13.01 4.70 13.39
N GLY A 196 12.51 4.63 14.62
CA GLY A 196 11.14 4.18 14.90
C GLY A 196 10.08 5.18 14.42
N HIS A 197 8.86 4.70 14.25
CA HIS A 197 7.73 5.50 13.79
C HIS A 197 6.81 5.89 14.95
N LEU A 198 6.40 7.17 15.01
CA LEU A 198 5.37 7.65 15.95
C LEU A 198 4.09 7.93 15.17
N GLY A 199 3.02 7.20 15.49
CA GLY A 199 1.68 7.43 14.98
C GLY A 199 0.82 8.18 15.99
N LEU A 200 0.14 9.22 15.50
CA LEU A 200 -0.85 9.99 16.25
C LEU A 200 -2.22 9.83 15.59
N SER A 201 -3.27 9.72 16.39
CA SER A 201 -4.65 9.73 15.88
C SER A 201 -5.26 11.14 15.82
N HIS A 202 -4.55 12.15 16.34
CA HIS A 202 -4.94 13.55 16.26
C HIS A 202 -3.68 14.45 16.22
N GLY A 203 -3.80 15.63 15.59
CA GLY A 203 -2.68 16.56 15.37
C GLY A 203 -2.32 17.46 16.56
N PHE A 204 -2.94 17.28 17.73
CA PHE A 204 -2.74 18.15 18.90
C PHE A 204 -1.26 18.27 19.30
N LEU A 205 -0.55 17.13 19.38
CA LEU A 205 0.85 17.13 19.80
C LEU A 205 1.76 17.92 18.84
N LEU A 206 1.49 17.90 17.54
CA LEU A 206 2.27 18.68 16.58
C LEU A 206 2.19 20.19 16.89
N GLY A 207 0.98 20.69 17.22
CA GLY A 207 0.81 22.08 17.63
C GLY A 207 1.54 22.43 18.93
N VAL A 208 1.61 21.49 19.88
CA VAL A 208 2.40 21.67 21.12
C VAL A 208 3.89 21.74 20.80
N MET A 209 4.41 20.82 19.99
CA MET A 209 5.82 20.80 19.61
C MET A 209 6.25 22.07 18.87
N GLN A 210 5.38 22.59 17.99
CA GLN A 210 5.62 23.87 17.31
C GLN A 210 5.69 25.05 18.28
N ASN A 211 4.83 25.08 19.30
CA ASN A 211 4.87 26.11 20.34
C ASN A 211 6.15 26.02 21.18
N ASP A 212 6.67 24.81 21.39
CA ASP A 212 7.88 24.56 22.16
C ASP A 212 9.17 24.68 21.31
N GLY A 213 9.07 24.83 19.98
CA GLY A 213 10.20 24.89 19.05
C GLY A 213 10.93 23.55 18.88
N ALA A 214 10.18 22.43 18.92
CA ALA A 214 10.68 21.07 18.95
C ALA A 214 10.27 20.21 17.74
N ASP A 215 9.71 20.80 16.68
CA ASP A 215 9.29 20.12 15.45
C ASP A 215 10.40 19.91 14.40
#